data_AF-A0A3N5MEW1-F1
#
_entry.id   AF-A0A3N5MEW1-F1
#
_cell.length_a   1.000
_cell.length_b   1.000
_cell.length_c   1.000
_cell.angle_alpha   90.00
_cell.angle_beta   90.00
_cell.angle_gamma   90.00
#
_symmetry.space_group_name_H-M   'P 1'
#
loop_
_entity.id
_entity.type
_entity.pdbx_description
1 polymer ?
#
loop_
_entity_poly.entity_id
_entity_poly.type
_entity_poly.pdbx_seq_one_letter_code
_entity_poly.pdbx_strand_id
1 'polypeptide(L)'
;MLGPSRQVARRTSRRTSRRVSRRQQGMYEDTYAEPEPEQSAPPPPSAPAAPAQPSYVAELEQLGQLKAQGLISEEEFEAKKKQILGI
;
A
#
# COMPACT_ATOMS: atom_id res chain seq x y z
N MET A 1 2.49 -29.91 60.66
CA MET A 1 2.34 -30.76 59.46
C MET A 1 2.27 -29.87 58.22
N LEU A 2 3.32 -29.84 57.40
CA LEU A 2 3.44 -28.95 56.25
C LEU A 2 2.78 -29.61 55.02
N GLY A 3 1.53 -29.25 54.76
CA GLY A 3 0.66 -29.84 53.74
C GLY A 3 1.06 -29.59 52.27
N PRO A 4 0.24 -30.08 51.32
CA PRO A 4 0.56 -30.48 49.93
C PRO A 4 1.12 -29.40 48.98
N SER A 5 1.25 -28.16 49.42
CA SER A 5 1.64 -26.99 48.64
C SER A 5 3.07 -27.07 48.06
N ARG A 6 3.98 -27.79 48.73
CA ARG A 6 5.38 -27.96 48.25
C ARG A 6 5.48 -28.86 47.02
N GLN A 7 4.60 -29.84 46.86
CA GLN A 7 4.63 -30.72 45.69
C GLN A 7 4.05 -30.02 44.45
N VAL A 8 2.97 -29.27 44.63
CA VAL A 8 2.36 -28.46 43.55
C VAL A 8 3.35 -27.41 43.05
N ALA A 9 4.03 -26.71 43.96
CA ALA A 9 5.05 -25.72 43.60
C ALA A 9 6.21 -26.31 42.79
N ARG A 10 6.66 -27.53 43.12
CA ARG A 10 7.71 -28.23 42.34
C ARG A 10 7.21 -28.66 40.97
N ARG A 11 5.94 -29.09 40.86
CA ARG A 11 5.34 -29.54 39.60
C ARG A 11 5.10 -28.37 38.64
N THR A 12 4.65 -27.22 39.16
CA THR A 12 4.45 -25.99 38.36
C THR A 12 5.79 -25.38 37.97
N SER A 13 6.77 -25.33 38.88
CA SER A 13 8.14 -24.87 38.60
C SER A 13 8.81 -25.68 37.47
N ARG A 14 8.67 -27.02 37.47
CA ARG A 14 9.17 -27.86 36.37
C ARG A 14 8.44 -27.61 35.06
N ARG A 15 7.14 -27.30 35.09
CA ARG A 15 6.33 -27.04 33.89
C ARG A 15 6.64 -25.67 33.28
N THR A 16 6.84 -24.65 34.12
CA THR A 16 7.22 -23.30 33.66
C THR A 16 8.66 -23.26 33.19
N SER A 17 9.60 -23.91 33.89
CA SER A 17 11.00 -24.02 33.45
C SER A 17 11.12 -24.66 32.06
N ARG A 18 10.40 -25.75 31.79
CA ARG A 18 10.37 -26.38 30.45
C ARG A 18 9.77 -25.48 29.36
N ARG A 19 8.75 -24.68 29.69
CA ARG A 19 8.18 -23.70 28.73
C ARG A 19 9.15 -22.56 28.43
N VAL A 20 9.80 -22.01 29.46
CA VAL A 20 10.76 -20.91 29.30
C VAL A 20 11.99 -21.37 28.53
N SER A 21 12.56 -22.56 28.82
CA SER A 21 13.66 -23.11 28.02
C SER A 21 13.31 -23.27 26.54
N ARG A 22 12.12 -23.81 26.22
CA ARG A 22 11.68 -23.98 24.83
C ARG A 22 11.48 -22.63 24.13
N ARG A 23 10.98 -21.62 24.85
CA ARG A 23 10.83 -20.25 24.32
C ARG A 23 12.17 -19.58 24.05
N GLN A 24 13.14 -19.74 24.95
CA GLN A 24 14.48 -19.19 24.75
C GLN A 24 15.22 -19.87 23.60
N GLN A 25 15.07 -21.19 23.42
CA GLN A 25 15.66 -21.90 22.28
C GLN A 25 15.07 -21.44 20.94
N GLY A 26 13.75 -21.30 20.83
CA GLY A 26 13.13 -20.80 19.60
C GLY A 26 13.51 -19.36 19.25
N MET A 27 13.77 -18.51 20.25
CA MET A 27 14.24 -17.13 20.01
C MET A 27 15.66 -17.09 19.42
N TYR A 28 16.53 -17.98 19.88
CA TYR A 28 17.89 -18.11 19.31
C TYR A 28 17.84 -18.67 17.88
N GLU A 29 16.97 -19.64 17.58
CA GLU A 29 16.81 -20.14 16.21
C GLU A 29 16.29 -19.06 15.25
N ASP A 30 15.33 -18.24 15.68
CA ASP A 30 14.76 -17.16 14.85
C ASP A 30 15.77 -16.03 14.59
N THR A 31 16.65 -15.75 15.56
CA THR A 31 17.68 -14.68 15.44
C THR A 31 18.80 -15.02 14.43
N TYR A 32 19.02 -16.30 14.15
CA TYR A 32 20.02 -16.77 13.17
C TYR A 32 19.39 -17.23 11.84
N ALA A 33 18.09 -16.99 11.64
CA ALA A 33 17.47 -17.10 10.33
C ALA A 33 18.04 -15.98 9.43
N GLU A 34 19.02 -16.36 8.63
CA GLU A 34 19.66 -15.55 7.59
C GLU A 34 18.58 -14.91 6.71
N PRO A 35 18.61 -13.57 6.46
CA PRO A 35 17.68 -12.95 5.53
C PRO A 35 17.99 -13.46 4.11
N GLU A 36 17.17 -14.39 3.63
CA GLU A 36 17.20 -14.77 2.21
C GLU A 36 16.87 -13.55 1.34
N PRO A 37 17.54 -13.43 0.18
CA PRO A 37 17.63 -12.19 -0.59
C PRO A 37 16.26 -11.73 -1.09
N GLU A 38 15.99 -10.44 -0.91
CA GLU A 38 14.86 -9.78 -1.56
C GLU A 38 14.95 -10.00 -3.08
N GLN A 39 13.95 -10.70 -3.58
CA GLN A 39 13.74 -10.97 -4.99
C GLN A 39 13.52 -9.62 -5.70
N SER A 40 14.44 -9.21 -6.57
CA SER A 40 14.23 -8.05 -7.44
C SER A 40 12.90 -8.18 -8.16
N ALA A 41 11.94 -7.32 -7.80
CA ALA A 41 10.66 -7.24 -8.47
C ALA A 41 10.89 -6.80 -9.93
N PRO A 42 10.20 -7.43 -10.91
CA PRO A 42 10.22 -6.94 -12.28
C PRO A 42 9.73 -5.48 -12.31
N PRO A 43 10.21 -4.65 -13.25
CA PRO A 43 9.71 -3.29 -13.39
C PRO A 43 8.18 -3.32 -13.52
N PRO A 44 7.46 -2.38 -12.88
CA PRO A 44 6.00 -2.36 -12.95
C PRO A 44 5.58 -2.31 -14.42
N PRO A 45 4.55 -3.07 -14.83
CA PRO A 45 4.01 -2.96 -16.17
C PRO A 45 3.62 -1.50 -16.39
N SER A 46 4.16 -0.88 -17.45
CA SER A 46 3.73 0.44 -17.89
C SER A 46 2.22 0.44 -17.94
N ALA A 47 1.59 1.27 -17.10
CA ALA A 47 0.15 1.43 -17.10
C ALA A 47 -0.30 1.72 -18.54
N PRO A 48 -1.38 1.07 -19.03
CA PRO A 48 -1.89 1.39 -20.34
C PRO A 48 -2.19 2.89 -20.33
N ALA A 49 -1.50 3.65 -21.19
CA ALA A 49 -1.88 5.01 -21.49
C ALA A 49 -3.38 4.94 -21.80
N ALA A 50 -4.19 5.64 -20.98
CA ALA A 50 -5.62 5.71 -21.19
C ALA A 50 -5.85 5.97 -22.68
N PRO A 51 -6.78 5.25 -23.33
CA PRO A 51 -7.00 5.40 -24.76
C PRO A 51 -7.09 6.88 -25.02
N ALA A 52 -6.20 7.38 -25.87
CA ALA A 52 -6.19 8.78 -26.25
C ALA A 52 -7.59 9.08 -26.78
N GLN A 53 -8.44 9.60 -25.89
CA GLN A 53 -9.67 10.24 -26.28
C GLN A 53 -9.22 11.22 -27.35
N PRO A 54 -9.93 11.29 -28.48
CA PRO A 54 -9.47 12.10 -29.59
C PRO A 54 -9.18 13.49 -29.01
N SER A 55 -7.96 14.00 -29.22
CA SER A 55 -7.39 15.08 -28.38
C SER A 55 -8.33 16.27 -28.25
N TYR A 56 -9.13 16.52 -29.29
CA TYR A 56 -10.18 17.53 -29.31
C TYR A 56 -11.22 17.38 -28.18
N VAL A 57 -11.65 16.17 -27.80
CA VAL A 57 -12.63 15.96 -26.71
C VAL A 57 -12.02 16.34 -25.37
N ALA A 58 -10.77 15.94 -25.12
CA ALA A 58 -10.06 16.30 -23.89
C ALA A 58 -9.82 17.81 -23.80
N GLU A 59 -9.46 18.45 -24.92
CA GLU A 59 -9.29 19.91 -25.00
C GLU A 59 -10.62 20.65 -24.77
N LEU A 60 -11.74 20.17 -25.32
CA LEU A 60 -13.07 20.76 -25.10
C LEU A 60 -13.53 20.63 -23.64
N GLU A 61 -13.22 19.51 -22.99
CA GLU A 61 -13.53 19.30 -21.57
C GLU A 61 -12.72 20.25 -20.67
N GLN A 62 -11.41 20.42 -20.95
CA GLN A 62 -10.57 21.38 -20.24
C GLN A 62 -11.09 22.81 -20.39
N LEU A 63 -11.47 23.22 -21.60
CA LEU A 63 -12.07 24.53 -21.84
C LEU A 63 -13.39 24.72 -21.06
N GLY A 64 -14.23 23.67 -20.97
CA GLY A 64 -15.46 23.70 -20.18
C GLY A 64 -15.19 23.89 -18.69
N GLN A 65 -14.16 23.23 -18.16
CA GLN A 65 -13.73 23.38 -16.77
C GLN A 65 -13.19 24.80 -16.50
N LEU A 66 -12.38 25.35 -17.41
CA LEU A 66 -11.86 26.72 -17.29
C LEU A 66 -12.99 27.77 -17.31
N LYS A 67 -14.00 27.59 -18.17
CA LYS A 67 -15.21 28.45 -18.19
C LYS A 67 -15.98 28.34 -16.88
N ALA A 68 -16.18 27.13 -16.36
CA ALA A 68 -16.89 26.91 -15.10
C ALA A 68 -16.16 27.54 -13.90
N GLN A 69 -14.82 27.63 -13.95
CA GLN A 69 -13.99 28.32 -12.97
C GLN A 69 -13.96 29.85 -13.15
N GLY A 70 -14.58 30.37 -14.23
CA GLY A 70 -14.55 31.80 -14.57
C GLY A 70 -13.18 32.30 -15.03
N LEU A 71 -12.28 31.38 -15.44
CA LEU A 71 -10.94 31.73 -15.92
C LEU A 71 -10.92 32.18 -17.38
N ILE A 72 -11.93 31.78 -18.16
CA ILE A 72 -12.14 32.23 -19.53
C ILE A 72 -13.58 32.72 -19.71
N SER A 73 -13.78 33.67 -20.61
CA SER A 73 -15.12 34.15 -20.97
C SER A 73 -15.84 33.19 -21.92
N GLU A 74 -17.15 33.35 -22.06
CA GLU A 74 -17.96 32.57 -23.01
C GLU A 74 -17.48 32.77 -24.46
N GLU A 75 -17.06 33.99 -24.80
CA GLU A 75 -16.53 34.35 -26.11
C GLU A 75 -15.21 33.61 -26.40
N GLU A 76 -14.32 33.52 -25.40
CA GLU A 76 -13.04 32.81 -25.51
C GLU A 76 -13.23 31.29 -25.63
N PHE A 77 -14.19 30.74 -24.89
CA PHE A 77 -14.57 29.33 -24.98
C PHE A 77 -15.06 28.97 -26.39
N GLU A 78 -15.95 29.78 -26.98
CA GLU A 78 -16.46 29.55 -28.33
C GLU A 78 -15.38 29.69 -29.41
N ALA A 79 -14.51 30.70 -29.30
CA ALA A 79 -13.40 30.90 -30.22
C ALA A 79 -12.45 29.69 -30.22
N LYS A 80 -12.11 29.17 -29.04
CA LYS A 80 -11.24 27.98 -28.91
C LYS A 80 -11.92 26.71 -29.37
N LYS A 81 -13.22 26.53 -29.09
CA LYS A 81 -14.01 25.41 -29.60
C LYS A 81 -14.05 25.40 -31.13
N LYS A 82 -14.25 26.55 -31.78
CA LYS A 82 -14.21 26.67 -33.25
C LYS A 82 -12.82 26.36 -33.81
N GLN A 83 -11.76 26.86 -33.16
CA GLN A 83 -10.37 26.56 -33.52
C GLN A 83 -10.06 25.06 -33.47
N ILE A 84 -10.51 24.37 -32.42
CA ILE A 84 -10.32 22.92 -32.24
C ILE A 84 -11.11 22.11 -33.26
N LEU A 85 -12.34 22.57 -33.60
CA LEU A 85 -13.22 21.89 -34.55
C LEU A 85 -12.98 22.29 -36.02
N GLY A 86 -12.13 23.29 -36.28
CA GLY A 86 -11.78 23.76 -37.64
C GLY A 86 -12.93 24.44 -38.40
N ILE A 87 -13.84 25.09 -37.67
CA ILE A 87 -15.06 25.74 -38.20
C ILE A 87 -15.00 27.27 -38.15
#